data_AF-A0AAJ1IJ97-F1
#
_entry.id   AF-A0AAJ1IJ97-F1
#
_cell.length_a   1.000
_cell.length_b   1.000
_cell.length_c   1.000
_cell.angle_alpha   90.00
_cell.angle_beta   90.00
_cell.angle_gamma   90.00
#
_symmetry.space_group_name_H-M   'P 1'
#
loop_
_entity.id
_entity.type
_entity.pdbx_description
1 polymer ?
#
loop_
_entity_poly.entity_id
_entity_poly.type
_entity_poly.pdbx_seq_one_letter_code
_entity_poly.pdbx_strand_id
1 'polypeptide(L)'
;MNKILRAYDNLSNRQGFNASLQHFQSVMDIISDFEEKNNLADIINSLLSSKDLKQGQVASIVSALLADKYNYFSKSSNLTDTIHDFSYIKSELKKLKAFDAVICYHHPELGYLVINPKNPDSWNITNDMRRNEFVTVFIGTFSDNRKESIPRKLAADFIFDLLNGKKVKISDKLSKGSYRYRAYIPYTDEEELEDELEEEYEEESVEESVDIEPGPKKKTAPAAGSGKMTPLYSVPVTNELFHNGNVEAWKRIIQSYNVKNPDLEVHIFYEGERILNIASLFKWGKVKHGSSILFAVAGENIKDVAKLQKYLKQGASPQFEAFLKFPVNTVLNLF
;
A
#
# COMPACT_ATOMS: atom_id res chain seq x y z
N MET A 1 -1.97 33.66 -24.23
CA MET A 1 -3.34 33.30 -24.66
C MET A 1 -3.64 31.88 -24.18
N ASN A 2 -4.70 31.68 -23.37
CA ASN A 2 -5.32 30.41 -22.96
C ASN A 2 -4.53 29.36 -22.13
N LYS A 3 -3.80 29.74 -21.06
CA LYS A 3 -3.41 28.76 -20.01
C LYS A 3 -4.32 28.77 -18.77
N ILE A 4 -5.04 29.88 -18.53
CA ILE A 4 -5.87 30.07 -17.32
C ILE A 4 -7.31 29.55 -17.52
N LEU A 5 -7.77 29.39 -18.77
CA LEU A 5 -9.20 29.21 -19.08
C LEU A 5 -9.73 27.76 -19.01
N ARG A 6 -8.91 26.76 -18.64
CA ARG A 6 -9.34 25.34 -18.56
C ARG A 6 -8.82 24.56 -17.34
N ALA A 7 -8.16 25.22 -16.40
CA ALA A 7 -7.60 24.55 -15.21
C ALA A 7 -8.69 23.82 -14.39
N TYR A 8 -9.92 24.33 -14.44
CA TYR A 8 -11.06 23.83 -13.68
C TYR A 8 -12.04 23.03 -14.53
N ASP A 9 -11.79 22.83 -15.83
CA ASP A 9 -12.69 22.07 -16.71
C ASP A 9 -12.83 20.62 -16.22
N ASN A 10 -11.73 20.02 -15.76
CA ASN A 10 -11.77 18.69 -15.15
C ASN A 10 -12.50 18.66 -13.80
N LEU A 11 -12.65 19.80 -13.10
CA LEU A 11 -13.42 19.89 -11.86
C LEU A 11 -14.89 20.24 -12.10
N SER A 12 -15.28 20.57 -13.33
CA SER A 12 -16.63 21.01 -13.68
C SER A 12 -17.69 19.90 -13.65
N ASN A 13 -17.26 18.63 -13.60
CA ASN A 13 -18.14 17.48 -13.51
C ASN A 13 -17.74 16.55 -12.36
N ARG A 14 -18.71 15.78 -11.87
CA ARG A 14 -18.53 14.87 -10.72
C ARG A 14 -17.39 13.88 -10.92
N GLN A 15 -17.22 13.37 -12.14
CA GLN A 15 -16.21 12.35 -12.43
C GLN A 15 -14.80 12.91 -12.27
N GLY A 16 -14.49 14.04 -12.90
CA GLY A 16 -13.17 14.64 -12.82
C GLY A 16 -12.88 15.30 -11.46
N PHE A 17 -13.91 15.83 -10.78
CA PHE A 17 -13.78 16.26 -9.38
C PHE A 17 -13.39 15.10 -8.47
N ASN A 18 -14.11 13.98 -8.52
CA ASN A 18 -13.81 12.80 -7.71
C ASN A 18 -12.44 12.20 -8.04
N ALA A 19 -12.06 12.16 -9.32
CA ALA A 19 -10.73 11.69 -9.73
C ALA A 19 -9.61 12.57 -9.16
N SER A 20 -9.82 13.88 -9.13
CA SER A 20 -8.86 14.84 -8.55
C SER A 20 -8.79 14.70 -7.04
N LEU A 21 -9.93 14.54 -6.36
CA LEU A 21 -10.00 14.32 -4.92
C LEU A 21 -9.26 13.03 -4.52
N GLN A 22 -9.52 11.93 -5.23
CA GLN A 22 -8.81 10.67 -5.02
C GLN A 22 -7.30 10.85 -5.20
N HIS A 23 -6.87 11.56 -6.25
CA HIS A 23 -5.45 11.86 -6.44
C HIS A 23 -4.85 12.62 -5.25
N PHE A 24 -5.54 13.63 -4.72
CA PHE A 24 -5.06 14.37 -3.55
C PHE A 24 -4.97 13.49 -2.31
N GLN A 25 -5.96 12.63 -2.06
CA GLN A 25 -5.93 11.67 -0.97
C GLN A 25 -4.71 10.74 -1.09
N SER A 26 -4.49 10.14 -2.25
CA SER A 26 -3.33 9.28 -2.48
C SER A 26 -2.00 10.01 -2.25
N VAL A 27 -1.90 11.29 -2.65
CA VAL A 27 -0.70 12.11 -2.40
C VAL A 27 -0.48 12.35 -0.91
N MET A 28 -1.56 12.57 -0.14
CA MET A 28 -1.47 12.75 1.30
C MET A 28 -1.01 11.49 2.01
N ASP A 29 -1.52 10.32 1.61
CA ASP A 29 -1.09 9.03 2.18
C ASP A 29 0.41 8.78 1.90
N ILE A 30 0.83 9.00 0.65
CA ILE A 30 2.24 8.90 0.23
C ILE A 30 3.15 9.83 1.04
N ILE A 31 2.67 11.03 1.41
CA ILE A 31 3.45 11.98 2.20
C ILE A 31 3.79 11.40 3.57
N SER A 32 2.83 10.75 4.23
CA SER A 32 3.03 10.14 5.56
C SER A 32 4.13 9.08 5.48
N ASP A 33 4.00 8.11 4.58
CA ASP A 33 5.00 7.05 4.37
C ASP A 33 6.38 7.61 4.03
N PHE A 34 6.43 8.65 3.19
CA PHE A 34 7.67 9.27 2.75
C PHE A 34 8.39 9.99 3.89
N GLU A 35 7.65 10.64 4.79
CA GLU A 35 8.22 11.34 5.95
C GLU A 35 8.81 10.37 7.00
N GLU A 36 8.36 9.11 6.99
CA GLU A 36 8.98 7.99 7.72
C GLU A 36 10.25 7.42 7.06
N LYS A 37 10.76 8.11 6.02
CA LYS A 37 11.97 7.76 5.27
C LYS A 37 11.81 6.50 4.42
N ASN A 38 10.58 6.16 4.03
CA ASN A 38 10.35 5.19 2.96
C ASN A 38 10.61 5.84 1.61
N ASN A 39 11.31 5.15 0.71
CA ASN A 39 11.68 5.72 -0.58
C ASN A 39 10.44 5.85 -1.50
N LEU A 40 10.28 7.01 -2.13
CA LEU A 40 9.10 7.32 -2.94
C LEU A 40 8.83 6.31 -4.06
N ALA A 41 9.87 5.75 -4.69
CA ALA A 41 9.67 4.76 -5.75
C ALA A 41 9.07 3.45 -5.21
N ASP A 42 9.46 3.02 -4.01
CA ASP A 42 8.90 1.80 -3.41
C ASP A 42 7.43 2.00 -3.03
N ILE A 43 7.09 3.16 -2.45
CA ILE A 43 5.70 3.53 -2.12
C ILE A 43 4.83 3.52 -3.39
N ILE A 44 5.27 4.24 -4.43
CA ILE A 44 4.54 4.34 -5.71
C ILE A 44 4.37 2.95 -6.35
N ASN A 45 5.43 2.14 -6.40
CA ASN A 45 5.37 0.82 -7.04
C ASN A 45 4.44 -0.14 -6.27
N SER A 46 4.37 -0.02 -4.94
CA SER A 46 3.40 -0.75 -4.13
C SER A 46 1.95 -0.35 -4.50
N LEU A 47 1.67 0.95 -4.55
CA LEU A 47 0.32 1.48 -4.88
C LEU A 47 -0.10 1.19 -6.34
N LEU A 48 0.85 1.17 -7.28
CA LEU A 48 0.59 0.73 -8.66
C LEU A 48 0.23 -0.76 -8.71
N SER A 49 0.91 -1.57 -7.92
CA SER A 49 0.68 -3.03 -7.84
C SER A 49 -0.67 -3.34 -7.19
N SER A 50 -1.06 -2.59 -6.15
CA SER A 50 -2.39 -2.71 -5.51
C SER A 50 -3.53 -2.08 -6.32
N LYS A 51 -3.21 -1.33 -7.38
CA LYS A 51 -4.13 -0.54 -8.22
C LYS A 51 -4.80 0.65 -7.50
N ASP A 52 -4.26 1.06 -6.36
CA ASP A 52 -4.69 2.29 -5.68
C ASP A 52 -4.13 3.55 -6.39
N LEU A 53 -3.08 3.39 -7.20
CA LEU A 53 -2.54 4.44 -8.05
C LEU A 53 -2.57 4.04 -9.54
N LYS A 54 -2.78 5.02 -10.43
CA LYS A 54 -2.69 4.83 -11.89
C LYS A 54 -1.38 5.37 -12.44
N GLN A 55 -0.86 4.72 -13.49
CA GLN A 55 0.40 5.09 -14.16
C GLN A 55 0.48 6.58 -14.56
N GLY A 56 -0.63 7.15 -15.03
CA GLY A 56 -0.69 8.56 -15.46
C GLY A 56 -0.52 9.59 -14.32
N GLN A 57 -0.61 9.17 -13.06
CA GLN A 57 -0.45 10.04 -11.89
C GLN A 57 1.01 10.11 -11.40
N VAL A 58 1.87 9.16 -11.79
CA VAL A 58 3.20 9.00 -11.19
C VAL A 58 4.07 10.25 -11.38
N ALA A 59 4.14 10.77 -12.61
CA ALA A 59 5.00 11.92 -12.92
C ALA A 59 4.62 13.18 -12.14
N SER A 60 3.32 13.45 -11.93
CA SER A 60 2.86 14.61 -11.17
C SER A 60 3.18 14.45 -9.67
N ILE A 61 3.03 13.25 -9.11
CA ILE A 61 3.39 12.94 -7.72
C ILE A 61 4.88 13.16 -7.50
N VAL A 62 5.73 12.57 -8.36
CA VAL A 62 7.18 12.70 -8.23
C VAL A 62 7.62 14.16 -8.30
N SER A 63 7.11 14.92 -9.26
CA SER A 63 7.46 16.34 -9.39
C SER A 63 6.99 17.16 -8.18
N ALA A 64 5.73 17.00 -7.77
CA ALA A 64 5.16 17.77 -6.67
C ALA A 64 5.85 17.46 -5.33
N LEU A 65 6.17 16.19 -5.07
CA LEU A 65 6.80 15.80 -3.81
C LEU A 65 8.30 16.07 -3.84
N LEU A 66 9.05 15.47 -4.78
CA LEU A 66 10.50 15.56 -4.75
C LEU A 66 10.99 16.94 -5.14
N ALA A 67 10.52 17.52 -6.26
CA ALA A 67 11.02 18.82 -6.71
C ALA A 67 10.45 19.97 -5.89
N ASP A 68 9.12 20.04 -5.74
CA ASP A 68 8.47 21.22 -5.17
C ASP A 68 8.42 21.19 -3.63
N LYS A 69 7.93 20.10 -3.02
CA LYS A 69 7.74 20.02 -1.56
C LYS A 69 9.05 19.82 -0.79
N TYR A 70 9.84 18.81 -1.18
CA TYR A 70 11.05 18.41 -0.44
C TYR A 70 12.35 18.93 -1.06
N ASN A 71 12.26 19.70 -2.16
CA ASN A 71 13.39 20.39 -2.77
C ASN A 71 14.57 19.46 -3.09
N TYR A 72 14.30 18.28 -3.64
CA TYR A 72 15.31 17.36 -4.15
C TYR A 72 16.04 18.00 -5.34
N PHE A 73 17.34 17.79 -5.40
CA PHE A 73 18.11 18.13 -6.59
C PHE A 73 17.77 17.17 -7.72
N SER A 74 17.31 17.69 -8.86
CA SER A 74 17.05 16.90 -10.06
C SER A 74 18.15 17.09 -11.10
N LYS A 75 18.57 15.99 -11.75
CA LYS A 75 19.37 16.03 -12.98
C LYS A 75 18.75 15.08 -14.00
N SER A 76 18.62 15.52 -15.24
CA SER A 76 18.06 14.72 -16.32
C SER A 76 18.97 14.69 -17.55
N SER A 77 18.91 13.58 -18.29
CA SER A 77 19.63 13.40 -19.56
C SER A 77 19.10 12.18 -20.30
N ASN A 78 19.36 12.12 -21.60
CA ASN A 78 19.20 10.89 -22.36
C ASN A 78 20.40 9.96 -22.09
N LEU A 79 20.15 8.66 -22.05
CA LEU A 79 21.21 7.66 -21.90
C LEU A 79 22.10 7.63 -23.14
N THR A 80 23.40 7.52 -22.93
CA THR A 80 24.39 7.41 -24.01
C THR A 80 24.74 5.96 -24.36
N ASP A 81 24.30 5.01 -23.54
CA ASP A 81 24.55 3.58 -23.75
C ASP A 81 23.29 2.76 -23.46
N THR A 82 23.28 1.51 -23.92
CA THR A 82 22.23 0.53 -23.60
C THR A 82 22.73 -0.42 -22.54
N ILE A 83 21.99 -0.55 -21.44
CA ILE A 83 22.30 -1.41 -20.31
C ILE A 83 21.30 -2.57 -20.27
N HIS A 84 21.82 -3.79 -20.34
CA HIS A 84 21.03 -5.03 -20.21
C HIS A 84 21.25 -5.74 -18.87
N ASP A 85 22.37 -5.48 -18.19
CA ASP A 85 22.69 -6.06 -16.89
C ASP A 85 22.88 -4.97 -15.85
N PHE A 86 21.99 -4.97 -14.86
CA PHE A 86 22.02 -4.02 -13.75
C PHE A 86 22.87 -4.50 -12.57
N SER A 87 23.44 -5.71 -12.59
CA SER A 87 24.08 -6.32 -11.42
C SER A 87 25.19 -5.43 -10.81
N TYR A 88 26.08 -4.91 -11.65
CA TYR A 88 27.13 -3.99 -11.19
C TYR A 88 26.54 -2.68 -10.63
N ILE A 89 25.56 -2.11 -11.34
CA ILE A 89 24.88 -0.86 -10.97
C ILE A 89 24.18 -1.01 -9.61
N LYS A 90 23.39 -2.09 -9.43
CA LYS A 90 22.74 -2.44 -8.15
C LYS A 90 23.76 -2.55 -7.01
N SER A 91 24.89 -3.22 -7.27
CA SER A 91 25.92 -3.44 -6.25
C SER A 91 26.59 -2.15 -5.76
N GLU A 92 26.79 -1.19 -6.66
CA GLU A 92 27.39 0.11 -6.34
C GLU A 92 26.38 1.09 -5.76
N LEU A 93 25.16 1.15 -6.29
CA LEU A 93 24.12 2.07 -5.81
C LEU A 93 23.55 1.68 -4.44
N LYS A 94 23.52 0.39 -4.08
CA LYS A 94 23.19 -0.06 -2.72
C LYS A 94 24.11 0.54 -1.65
N LYS A 95 25.34 0.93 -2.02
CA LYS A 95 26.31 1.53 -1.11
C LYS A 95 26.09 3.03 -0.89
N LEU A 96 25.24 3.69 -1.68
CA LEU A 96 24.94 5.12 -1.54
C LEU A 96 24.15 5.36 -0.25
N LYS A 97 24.78 6.05 0.72
CA LYS A 97 24.20 6.33 2.04
C LYS A 97 24.18 7.82 2.38
N ALA A 98 24.84 8.66 1.59
CA ALA A 98 24.90 10.10 1.80
C ALA A 98 23.59 10.84 1.51
N PHE A 99 22.75 10.28 0.62
CA PHE A 99 21.48 10.87 0.20
C PHE A 99 20.45 9.77 -0.06
N ASP A 100 19.18 10.16 0.00
CA ASP A 100 18.10 9.46 -0.67
C ASP A 100 18.13 9.73 -2.19
N ALA A 101 17.69 8.77 -2.99
CA ALA A 101 17.72 8.87 -4.44
C ALA A 101 16.52 8.15 -5.08
N VAL A 102 15.98 8.74 -6.15
CA VAL A 102 14.94 8.15 -6.98
C VAL A 102 15.32 8.32 -8.44
N ILE A 103 15.27 7.25 -9.22
CA ILE A 103 15.53 7.26 -10.67
C ILE A 103 14.18 7.16 -11.39
N CYS A 104 13.90 8.10 -12.28
CA CYS A 104 12.73 8.11 -13.13
C CYS A 104 13.14 7.83 -14.57
N TYR A 105 12.64 6.74 -15.13
CA TYR A 105 12.99 6.27 -16.46
C TYR A 105 11.76 6.34 -17.38
N HIS A 106 11.89 7.07 -18.48
CA HIS A 106 10.82 7.27 -19.44
C HIS A 106 10.88 6.20 -20.52
N HIS A 107 10.27 5.06 -20.24
CA HIS A 107 10.20 3.95 -21.17
C HIS A 107 9.16 4.25 -22.27
N PRO A 108 9.46 4.02 -23.56
CA PRO A 108 8.53 4.31 -24.66
C PRO A 108 7.18 3.58 -24.56
N GLU A 109 7.20 2.31 -24.18
CA GLU A 109 6.00 1.47 -24.04
C GLU A 109 5.39 1.44 -22.63
N LEU A 110 6.21 1.19 -21.60
CA LEU A 110 5.77 1.10 -20.20
C LEU A 110 5.49 2.46 -19.54
N GLY A 111 5.91 3.56 -20.18
CA GLY A 111 5.69 4.92 -19.69
C GLY A 111 6.68 5.33 -18.59
N TYR A 112 6.19 6.15 -17.65
CA TYR A 112 7.02 6.78 -16.62
C TYR A 112 7.29 5.82 -15.44
N LEU A 113 8.45 5.17 -15.45
CA LEU A 113 8.85 4.21 -14.43
C LEU A 113 9.66 4.89 -13.32
N VAL A 114 9.48 4.45 -12.07
CA VAL A 114 10.23 4.94 -10.91
C VAL A 114 11.00 3.81 -10.25
N ILE A 115 12.27 4.04 -9.96
CA ILE A 115 13.21 3.05 -9.44
C ILE A 115 13.85 3.58 -8.16
N ASN A 116 13.77 2.81 -7.08
CA ASN A 116 14.65 2.98 -5.93
C ASN A 116 16.00 2.32 -6.25
N PRO A 117 17.08 3.08 -6.44
CA PRO A 117 18.37 2.53 -6.83
C PRO A 117 18.98 1.58 -5.80
N LYS A 118 18.51 1.61 -4.55
CA LYS A 118 19.01 0.78 -3.44
C LYS A 118 18.18 -0.47 -3.19
N ASN A 119 16.98 -0.54 -3.75
CA ASN A 119 16.12 -1.73 -3.70
C ASN A 119 16.40 -2.63 -4.92
N PRO A 120 16.93 -3.86 -4.73
CA PRO A 120 17.22 -4.76 -5.85
C PRO A 120 16.02 -5.11 -6.72
N ASP A 121 14.83 -5.20 -6.11
CA ASP A 121 13.59 -5.63 -6.77
C ASP A 121 12.97 -4.51 -7.60
N SER A 122 13.21 -3.25 -7.22
CA SER A 122 12.73 -2.08 -7.95
C SER A 122 13.31 -1.98 -9.37
N TRP A 123 14.41 -2.66 -9.66
CA TRP A 123 14.99 -2.73 -11.01
C TRP A 123 14.30 -3.75 -11.92
N ASN A 124 13.47 -4.64 -11.37
CA ASN A 124 12.79 -5.69 -12.16
C ASN A 124 11.61 -5.14 -12.98
N ILE A 125 11.31 -3.84 -12.87
CA ILE A 125 10.26 -3.17 -13.63
C ILE A 125 10.61 -2.97 -15.11
N THR A 126 11.89 -3.14 -15.47
CA THR A 126 12.37 -3.12 -16.85
C THR A 126 13.49 -4.14 -17.02
N ASN A 127 13.61 -4.70 -18.22
CA ASN A 127 14.69 -5.65 -18.55
C ASN A 127 15.97 -4.93 -19.01
N ASP A 128 15.81 -3.76 -19.62
CA ASP A 128 16.90 -2.95 -20.15
C ASP A 128 16.62 -1.44 -20.00
N MET A 129 17.67 -0.65 -20.16
CA MET A 129 17.59 0.81 -20.30
C MET A 129 18.39 1.18 -21.55
N ARG A 130 17.75 1.73 -22.57
CA ARG A 130 18.33 1.86 -23.91
C ARG A 130 18.91 3.25 -24.16
N ARG A 131 19.91 3.28 -25.03
CA ARG A 131 20.48 4.53 -25.54
C ARG A 131 19.35 5.43 -26.08
N ASN A 132 19.50 6.73 -25.83
CA ASN A 132 18.60 7.83 -26.18
C ASN A 132 17.29 7.88 -25.39
N GLU A 133 17.02 6.94 -24.49
CA GLU A 133 15.86 7.06 -23.59
C GLU A 133 16.16 8.03 -22.45
N PHE A 134 15.11 8.70 -21.98
CA PHE A 134 15.24 9.82 -21.07
C PHE A 134 15.16 9.36 -19.61
N VAL A 135 16.10 9.84 -18.80
CA VAL A 135 16.17 9.54 -17.37
C VAL A 135 16.28 10.84 -16.57
N THR A 136 15.55 10.91 -15.47
CA THR A 136 15.71 11.94 -14.44
C THR A 136 16.10 11.28 -13.12
N VAL A 137 17.08 11.85 -12.43
CA VAL A 137 17.52 11.40 -11.11
C VAL A 137 17.22 12.50 -10.11
N PHE A 138 16.53 12.15 -9.03
CA PHE A 138 16.27 13.03 -7.89
C PHE A 138 17.14 12.60 -6.71
N ILE A 139 17.82 13.56 -6.08
CA ILE A 139 18.71 13.36 -4.93
C ILE A 139 18.28 14.30 -3.81
N GLY A 140 18.11 13.76 -2.60
CA GLY A 140 17.66 14.57 -1.46
C GLY A 140 17.85 13.87 -0.12
N THR A 141 17.14 14.38 0.88
CA THR A 141 17.32 14.02 2.29
C THR A 141 15.98 13.89 3.01
N PHE A 142 14.91 13.47 2.31
CA PHE A 142 13.54 13.50 2.83
C PHE A 142 13.18 14.90 3.38
N SER A 143 12.52 14.97 4.53
CA SER A 143 12.16 16.19 5.26
C SER A 143 13.27 16.74 6.16
N ASP A 144 14.46 16.10 6.21
CA ASP A 144 15.47 16.40 7.24
C ASP A 144 16.03 17.83 7.17
N ASN A 145 15.90 18.57 6.05
CA ASN A 145 16.34 19.98 5.87
C ASN A 145 17.76 20.31 6.38
N ARG A 146 18.63 19.31 6.48
CA ARG A 146 19.98 19.46 7.06
C ARG A 146 20.90 20.18 6.08
N LYS A 147 21.79 21.04 6.60
CA LYS A 147 22.90 21.59 5.81
C LYS A 147 23.80 20.45 5.33
N GLU A 148 23.92 20.33 4.03
CA GLU A 148 24.61 19.21 3.41
C GLU A 148 26.10 19.46 3.31
N SER A 149 26.91 18.53 3.82
CA SER A 149 28.37 18.62 3.76
C SER A 149 28.95 18.25 2.38
N ILE A 150 28.15 17.69 1.49
CA ILE A 150 28.55 17.20 0.16
C ILE A 150 27.51 17.67 -0.86
N PRO A 151 27.88 18.10 -2.08
CA PRO A 151 26.90 18.47 -3.10
C PRO A 151 26.12 17.27 -3.64
N ARG A 152 24.78 17.35 -3.68
CA ARG A 152 23.89 16.34 -4.30
C ARG A 152 24.24 16.01 -5.74
N LYS A 153 24.74 17.00 -6.49
CA LYS A 153 25.20 16.82 -7.88
C LYS A 153 26.22 15.68 -8.03
N LEU A 154 27.09 15.47 -7.04
CA LEU A 154 28.07 14.37 -7.08
C LEU A 154 27.40 13.00 -7.09
N ALA A 155 26.30 12.82 -6.34
CA ALA A 155 25.54 11.57 -6.35
C ALA A 155 24.80 11.37 -7.68
N ALA A 156 24.20 12.44 -8.22
CA ALA A 156 23.54 12.39 -9.53
C ALA A 156 24.54 12.05 -10.65
N ASP A 157 25.71 12.69 -10.68
CA ASP A 157 26.77 12.42 -11.65
C ASP A 157 27.24 10.97 -11.56
N PHE A 158 27.44 10.44 -10.34
CA PHE A 158 27.80 9.04 -10.12
C PHE A 158 26.73 8.07 -10.64
N ILE A 159 25.46 8.33 -10.39
CA ILE A 159 24.36 7.50 -10.93
C ILE A 159 24.36 7.54 -12.46
N PHE A 160 24.49 8.71 -13.08
CA PHE A 160 24.56 8.82 -14.54
C PHE A 160 25.78 8.14 -15.14
N ASP A 161 26.94 8.17 -14.48
CA ASP A 161 28.12 7.44 -14.95
C ASP A 161 27.84 5.93 -14.99
N LEU A 162 27.20 5.37 -13.96
CA LEU A 162 26.80 3.97 -13.92
C LEU A 162 25.73 3.63 -14.98
N LEU A 163 24.69 4.45 -15.11
CA LEU A 163 23.62 4.25 -16.10
C LEU A 163 24.11 4.39 -17.55
N ASN A 164 25.25 5.05 -17.77
CA ASN A 164 25.92 5.15 -19.07
C ASN A 164 27.06 4.13 -19.22
N GLY A 165 27.02 3.03 -18.46
CA GLY A 165 27.90 1.87 -18.65
C GLY A 165 29.30 2.01 -18.06
N LYS A 166 29.64 3.13 -17.39
CA LYS A 166 30.96 3.31 -16.79
C LYS A 166 31.08 2.46 -15.52
N LYS A 167 32.17 1.72 -15.39
CA LYS A 167 32.51 0.92 -14.20
C LYS A 167 33.19 1.78 -13.12
N VAL A 168 32.51 2.82 -12.65
CA VAL A 168 32.97 3.68 -11.56
C VAL A 168 32.63 3.05 -10.21
N LYS A 169 33.48 3.25 -9.18
CA LYS A 169 33.22 2.81 -7.81
C LYS A 169 32.71 3.98 -6.97
N ILE A 170 31.84 3.69 -6.01
CA ILE A 170 31.36 4.72 -5.09
C ILE A 170 32.50 5.32 -4.26
N SER A 171 32.47 6.63 -4.07
CA SER A 171 33.44 7.33 -3.21
C SER A 171 33.08 7.21 -1.73
N ASP A 172 34.09 7.31 -0.85
CA ASP A 172 33.91 7.28 0.61
C ASP A 172 32.97 8.37 1.14
N LYS A 173 32.88 9.49 0.42
CA LYS A 173 31.96 10.58 0.77
C LYS A 173 30.51 10.17 0.55
N LEU A 174 30.22 9.46 -0.54
CA LEU A 174 28.87 9.01 -0.89
C LEU A 174 28.45 7.74 -0.15
N SER A 175 29.40 6.92 0.29
CA SER A 175 29.14 5.66 0.99
C SER A 175 28.86 5.80 2.48
N LYS A 176 28.98 7.01 3.04
CA LYS A 176 28.70 7.33 4.44
C LYS A 176 27.39 8.09 4.57
N GLY A 177 26.63 7.80 5.63
CA GLY A 177 25.38 8.48 5.97
C GLY A 177 24.28 7.53 6.46
N SER A 178 23.11 8.09 6.73
CA SER A 178 21.96 7.38 7.31
C SER A 178 20.94 6.89 6.29
N TYR A 179 21.03 7.31 5.02
CA TYR A 179 20.03 7.01 4.00
C TYR A 179 20.26 5.62 3.40
N ARG A 180 20.04 4.58 4.21
CA ARG A 180 20.16 3.17 3.79
C ARG A 180 18.85 2.70 3.17
N TYR A 181 18.90 1.59 2.45
CA TYR A 181 17.67 0.91 2.05
C TYR A 181 16.90 0.42 3.28
N ARG A 182 15.61 0.76 3.33
CA ARG A 182 14.59 0.19 4.21
C ARG A 182 13.53 -0.40 3.27
N ALA A 183 13.14 -1.66 3.50
CA ALA A 183 12.05 -2.24 2.74
C ALA A 183 10.76 -1.49 3.12
N TYR A 184 10.05 -0.98 2.11
CA TYR A 184 8.74 -0.41 2.34
C TYR A 184 7.76 -1.55 2.63
N ILE A 185 7.19 -1.52 3.82
CA ILE A 185 6.07 -2.36 4.19
C ILE A 185 4.88 -1.41 4.10
N PRO A 186 3.98 -1.58 3.12
CA PRO A 186 2.80 -0.74 3.05
C PRO A 186 2.03 -0.94 4.34
N TYR A 187 1.58 0.17 4.94
CA TYR A 187 0.70 0.14 6.08
C TYR A 187 -0.52 -0.70 5.72
N THR A 188 -0.56 -1.91 6.25
CA THR A 188 -1.76 -2.71 6.32
C THR A 188 -2.30 -2.46 7.71
N ASP A 189 -3.60 -2.17 7.84
CA ASP A 189 -4.30 -1.97 9.12
C ASP A 189 -4.14 -3.13 10.15
N GLU A 190 -3.29 -4.13 9.87
CA GLU A 190 -2.82 -5.16 10.80
C GLU A 190 -1.71 -4.65 11.74
N GLU A 191 -0.82 -3.73 11.32
CA GLU A 191 0.29 -3.23 12.16
C GLU A 191 -0.17 -2.13 13.14
N GLU A 192 -1.13 -1.27 12.75
CA GLU A 192 -1.77 -0.29 13.66
C GLU A 192 -2.53 -0.99 14.79
N LEU A 193 -3.12 -2.16 14.49
CA LEU A 193 -3.75 -3.00 15.50
C LEU A 193 -2.73 -3.63 16.44
N GLU A 194 -1.52 -3.99 16.01
CA GLU A 194 -0.51 -4.54 16.91
C GLU A 194 0.08 -3.43 17.81
N ASP A 195 0.38 -2.25 17.26
CA ASP A 195 0.96 -1.13 18.02
C ASP A 195 -0.07 -0.44 18.95
N GLU A 196 -1.33 -0.22 18.51
CA GLU A 196 -2.39 0.32 19.40
C GLU A 196 -2.77 -0.68 20.49
N LEU A 197 -2.74 -1.98 20.19
CA LEU A 197 -2.97 -3.01 21.20
C LEU A 197 -1.79 -3.07 22.19
N GLU A 198 -0.54 -3.00 21.74
CA GLU A 198 0.63 -2.98 22.65
C GLU A 198 0.63 -1.77 23.59
N GLU A 199 0.26 -0.57 23.10
CA GLU A 199 0.12 0.62 23.96
C GLU A 199 -1.08 0.52 24.94
N GLU A 200 -2.22 -0.04 24.50
CA GLU A 200 -3.40 -0.26 25.36
C GLU A 200 -3.15 -1.38 26.40
N TYR A 201 -2.37 -2.41 26.06
CA TYR A 201 -1.92 -3.47 26.99
C TYR A 201 -0.85 -2.97 27.98
N GLU A 202 0.03 -2.03 27.62
CA GLU A 202 0.99 -1.45 28.58
C GLU A 202 0.31 -0.49 29.57
N GLU A 203 -0.75 0.20 29.19
CA GLU A 203 -1.57 1.01 30.12
C GLU A 203 -2.48 0.14 31.02
N GLU A 204 -3.03 -0.97 30.53
CA GLU A 204 -3.85 -1.90 31.34
C GLU A 204 -3.04 -2.90 32.19
N SER A 205 -1.82 -3.30 31.78
CA SER A 205 -1.01 -4.30 32.51
C SER A 205 -0.33 -3.81 33.80
N VAL A 206 -0.50 -2.54 34.16
CA VAL A 206 -0.10 -2.04 35.49
C VAL A 206 -1.10 -2.49 36.57
N GLU A 207 -2.30 -2.93 36.19
CA GLU A 207 -3.26 -3.58 37.08
C GLU A 207 -3.53 -5.02 36.62
N GLU A 208 -3.11 -5.99 37.43
CA GLU A 208 -3.48 -7.42 37.34
C GLU A 208 -2.52 -8.34 36.56
N SER A 209 -1.44 -8.73 37.24
CA SER A 209 -0.58 -9.85 36.87
C SER A 209 -1.25 -11.21 37.12
N VAL A 210 -1.47 -12.02 36.09
CA VAL A 210 -1.67 -13.47 36.23
C VAL A 210 -0.96 -14.25 35.11
N ASP A 211 -0.05 -15.14 35.50
CA ASP A 211 0.69 -16.09 34.66
C ASP A 211 -0.21 -17.04 33.86
N ILE A 212 -0.02 -17.14 32.53
CA ILE A 212 -0.44 -18.30 31.73
C ILE A 212 0.58 -18.63 30.62
N GLU A 213 1.00 -19.90 30.59
CA GLU A 213 1.88 -20.55 29.60
C GLU A 213 1.30 -20.63 28.15
N PRO A 214 2.15 -20.78 27.11
CA PRO A 214 1.77 -20.55 25.71
C PRO A 214 1.10 -21.74 25.00
N GLY A 215 0.03 -21.47 24.24
CA GLY A 215 -0.64 -22.40 23.32
C GLY A 215 0.00 -22.50 21.91
N PRO A 216 -0.30 -23.56 21.13
CA PRO A 216 0.56 -24.02 20.03
C PRO A 216 0.27 -23.41 18.64
N LYS A 217 1.30 -23.51 17.79
CA LYS A 217 1.50 -22.95 16.44
C LYS A 217 0.43 -23.31 15.38
N LYS A 218 0.07 -22.30 14.57
CA LYS A 218 -0.74 -22.39 13.33
C LYS A 218 -0.14 -23.36 12.30
N LYS A 219 -0.97 -24.21 11.69
CA LYS A 219 -0.68 -24.96 10.46
C LYS A 219 -1.27 -24.22 9.25
N THR A 220 -0.51 -24.23 8.16
CA THR A 220 -0.77 -23.65 6.83
C THR A 220 -2.00 -24.27 6.14
N ALA A 221 -2.81 -23.43 5.49
CA ALA A 221 -3.97 -23.84 4.68
C ALA A 221 -3.57 -24.39 3.29
N PRO A 222 -4.27 -25.41 2.74
CA PRO A 222 -4.12 -25.86 1.36
C PRO A 222 -5.02 -25.11 0.36
N ALA A 223 -4.62 -25.15 -0.91
CA ALA A 223 -5.15 -24.40 -2.05
C ALA A 223 -6.60 -24.75 -2.46
N ALA A 224 -7.30 -23.74 -2.99
CA ALA A 224 -8.70 -23.74 -3.41
C ALA A 224 -9.02 -24.70 -4.58
N GLY A 225 -10.02 -25.56 -4.38
CA GLY A 225 -10.71 -26.34 -5.41
C GLY A 225 -12.12 -25.79 -5.68
N SER A 226 -12.60 -25.95 -6.91
CA SER A 226 -13.91 -25.47 -7.42
C SER A 226 -15.13 -26.15 -6.77
N GLY A 227 -15.46 -25.76 -5.54
CA GLY A 227 -16.65 -26.24 -4.81
C GLY A 227 -17.98 -25.62 -5.28
N LYS A 228 -19.10 -26.24 -4.92
CA LYS A 228 -20.45 -25.67 -5.11
C LYS A 228 -20.58 -24.37 -4.32
N MET A 229 -21.24 -23.36 -4.89
CA MET A 229 -21.45 -22.05 -4.26
C MET A 229 -22.94 -21.77 -4.03
N THR A 230 -23.28 -21.15 -2.91
CA THR A 230 -24.65 -20.67 -2.67
C THR A 230 -25.02 -19.50 -3.59
N PRO A 231 -26.32 -19.15 -3.70
CA PRO A 231 -26.73 -17.85 -4.22
C PRO A 231 -26.11 -16.69 -3.42
N LEU A 232 -26.11 -15.50 -4.01
CA LEU A 232 -25.72 -14.26 -3.34
C LEU A 232 -26.82 -13.83 -2.36
N TYR A 233 -26.50 -13.84 -1.06
CA TYR A 233 -27.37 -13.34 -0.02
C TYR A 233 -27.10 -11.86 0.24
N SER A 234 -28.16 -11.06 0.23
CA SER A 234 -28.07 -9.62 0.52
C SER A 234 -28.12 -9.33 2.02
N VAL A 235 -27.23 -8.44 2.46
CA VAL A 235 -27.17 -7.88 3.80
C VAL A 235 -27.22 -6.35 3.70
N PRO A 236 -28.38 -5.73 3.99
CA PRO A 236 -28.52 -4.28 3.98
C PRO A 236 -27.78 -3.66 5.16
N VAL A 237 -27.06 -2.57 4.93
CA VAL A 237 -26.43 -1.76 5.98
C VAL A 237 -27.49 -0.85 6.57
N THR A 238 -27.80 -1.05 7.86
CA THR A 238 -28.80 -0.25 8.57
C THR A 238 -28.18 0.79 9.48
N ASN A 239 -26.86 0.76 9.66
CA ASN A 239 -26.13 1.82 10.34
C ASN A 239 -26.04 3.09 9.48
N GLU A 240 -25.68 4.24 10.06
CA GLU A 240 -25.50 5.48 9.28
C GLU A 240 -24.38 5.34 8.24
N LEU A 241 -23.29 4.68 8.64
CA LEU A 241 -22.14 4.34 7.80
C LEU A 241 -21.69 2.91 8.15
N PHE A 242 -21.16 2.20 7.16
CA PHE A 242 -20.43 0.96 7.41
C PHE A 242 -19.00 1.32 7.83
N HIS A 243 -18.82 1.58 9.12
CA HIS A 243 -17.56 2.07 9.69
C HIS A 243 -16.65 0.90 10.15
N ASN A 244 -15.47 1.22 10.69
CA ASN A 244 -14.48 0.22 11.09
C ASN A 244 -15.05 -0.86 12.04
N GLY A 245 -15.81 -0.45 13.07
CA GLY A 245 -16.49 -1.41 13.96
C GLY A 245 -17.40 -2.44 13.26
N ASN A 246 -18.08 -2.07 12.16
CA ASN A 246 -18.88 -3.03 11.38
C ASN A 246 -17.99 -4.02 10.62
N VAL A 247 -16.86 -3.55 10.09
CA VAL A 247 -15.85 -4.40 9.43
C VAL A 247 -15.29 -5.42 10.41
N GLU A 248 -14.89 -4.98 11.60
CA GLU A 248 -14.32 -5.87 12.62
C GLU A 248 -15.34 -6.89 13.13
N ALA A 249 -16.60 -6.46 13.34
CA ALA A 249 -17.68 -7.39 13.67
C ALA A 249 -17.83 -8.47 12.58
N TRP A 250 -17.82 -8.07 11.30
CA TRP A 250 -17.90 -9.01 10.18
C TRP A 250 -16.70 -9.95 10.10
N LYS A 251 -15.48 -9.45 10.29
CA LYS A 251 -14.26 -10.28 10.35
C LYS A 251 -14.39 -11.35 11.44
N ARG A 252 -14.78 -10.96 12.67
CA ARG A 252 -14.96 -11.89 13.79
C ARG A 252 -16.07 -12.91 13.56
N ILE A 253 -17.18 -12.50 12.95
CA ILE A 253 -18.27 -13.40 12.58
C ILE A 253 -17.81 -14.43 11.55
N ILE A 254 -17.10 -14.00 10.50
CA ILE A 254 -16.59 -14.87 9.43
C ILE A 254 -15.49 -15.80 9.96
N GLN A 255 -14.61 -15.30 10.83
CA GLN A 255 -13.60 -16.10 11.50
C GLN A 255 -14.25 -17.21 12.34
N SER A 256 -15.26 -16.89 13.15
CA SER A 256 -16.04 -17.87 13.91
C SER A 256 -16.66 -18.94 13.00
N TYR A 257 -17.23 -18.51 11.87
CA TYR A 257 -17.80 -19.42 10.87
C TYR A 257 -16.76 -20.35 10.24
N ASN A 258 -15.62 -19.83 9.81
CA ASN A 258 -14.54 -20.59 9.17
C ASN A 258 -13.87 -21.56 10.14
N VAL A 259 -13.74 -21.20 11.43
CA VAL A 259 -13.21 -22.11 12.45
C VAL A 259 -14.14 -23.29 12.68
N LYS A 260 -15.47 -23.06 12.68
CA LYS A 260 -16.46 -24.15 12.79
C LYS A 260 -16.58 -24.97 11.51
N ASN A 261 -16.35 -24.34 10.36
CA ASN A 261 -16.51 -24.92 9.03
C ASN A 261 -15.25 -24.74 8.17
N PRO A 262 -14.14 -25.47 8.46
CA PRO A 262 -12.86 -25.27 7.78
C PRO A 262 -12.88 -25.52 6.26
N ASP A 263 -13.85 -26.32 5.79
CA ASP A 263 -13.98 -26.70 4.38
C ASP A 263 -14.87 -25.72 3.58
N LEU A 264 -15.40 -24.69 4.24
CA LEU A 264 -16.28 -23.68 3.64
C LEU A 264 -15.59 -22.31 3.62
N GLU A 265 -15.70 -21.61 2.50
CA GLU A 265 -15.16 -20.26 2.32
C GLU A 265 -16.29 -19.25 2.14
N VAL A 266 -16.24 -18.15 2.89
CA VAL A 266 -17.18 -17.02 2.73
C VAL A 266 -16.60 -16.02 1.73
N HIS A 267 -17.36 -15.72 0.68
CA HIS A 267 -17.03 -14.72 -0.32
C HIS A 267 -17.92 -13.48 -0.16
N ILE A 268 -17.32 -12.30 -0.12
CA ILE A 268 -18.03 -11.02 -0.01
C ILE A 268 -18.05 -10.33 -1.37
N PHE A 269 -19.16 -9.66 -1.70
CA PHE A 269 -19.32 -8.89 -2.92
C PHE A 269 -19.97 -7.54 -2.64
N TYR A 270 -19.57 -6.52 -3.39
CA TYR A 270 -20.17 -5.19 -3.34
C TYR A 270 -20.21 -4.59 -4.75
N GLU A 271 -21.35 -4.03 -5.15
CA GLU A 271 -21.58 -3.48 -6.50
C GLU A 271 -21.22 -4.45 -7.65
N GLY A 272 -21.37 -5.76 -7.43
CA GLY A 272 -21.08 -6.79 -8.42
C GLY A 272 -19.62 -7.24 -8.47
N GLU A 273 -18.73 -6.63 -7.69
CA GLU A 273 -17.33 -7.01 -7.58
C GLU A 273 -17.07 -7.89 -6.36
N ARG A 274 -16.18 -8.88 -6.49
CA ARG A 274 -15.72 -9.71 -5.36
C ARG A 274 -14.75 -8.90 -4.50
N ILE A 275 -15.03 -8.86 -3.21
CA ILE A 275 -14.25 -8.16 -2.20
C ILE A 275 -13.36 -9.18 -1.50
N LEU A 276 -12.04 -9.08 -1.73
CA LEU A 276 -11.05 -9.98 -1.11
C LEU A 276 -10.68 -9.51 0.30
N ASN A 277 -10.63 -8.20 0.52
CA ASN A 277 -10.39 -7.60 1.82
C ASN A 277 -11.63 -6.80 2.26
N ILE A 278 -12.31 -7.25 3.33
CA ILE A 278 -13.53 -6.61 3.86
C ILE A 278 -13.25 -5.18 4.34
N ALA A 279 -12.03 -4.88 4.80
CA ALA A 279 -11.63 -3.51 5.17
C ALA A 279 -11.75 -2.54 3.98
N SER A 280 -11.64 -3.01 2.73
CA SER A 280 -11.88 -2.17 1.56
C SER A 280 -13.32 -1.64 1.41
N LEU A 281 -14.26 -2.14 2.24
CA LEU A 281 -15.63 -1.63 2.33
C LEU A 281 -15.72 -0.37 3.22
N PHE A 282 -14.73 -0.13 4.08
CA PHE A 282 -14.66 1.02 4.98
C PHE A 282 -14.17 2.31 4.30
N LYS A 283 -13.61 2.24 3.08
CA LYS A 283 -13.15 3.43 2.32
C LYS A 283 -14.24 4.51 2.30
N TRP A 284 -13.89 5.73 2.72
CA TRP A 284 -14.82 6.82 3.04
C TRP A 284 -15.91 6.99 1.95
N GLY A 285 -17.17 6.75 2.31
CA GLY A 285 -18.33 6.93 1.44
C GLY A 285 -18.65 5.78 0.47
N LYS A 286 -17.92 4.64 0.52
CA LYS A 286 -18.17 3.49 -0.37
C LYS A 286 -19.45 2.75 -0.03
N VAL A 287 -19.69 2.45 1.26
CA VAL A 287 -20.89 1.75 1.72
C VAL A 287 -21.66 2.64 2.69
N LYS A 288 -22.90 3.00 2.32
CA LYS A 288 -23.75 3.94 3.07
C LYS A 288 -24.97 3.24 3.64
N HIS A 289 -25.70 3.92 4.53
CA HIS A 289 -27.02 3.49 4.94
C HIS A 289 -27.90 3.10 3.72
N GLY A 290 -28.51 1.92 3.78
CA GLY A 290 -29.35 1.38 2.72
C GLY A 290 -28.58 0.66 1.59
N SER A 291 -27.25 0.77 1.51
CA SER A 291 -26.44 -0.06 0.62
C SER A 291 -26.55 -1.54 1.02
N SER A 292 -26.41 -2.44 0.05
CA SER A 292 -26.41 -3.89 0.29
C SER A 292 -25.03 -4.48 0.01
N ILE A 293 -24.45 -5.13 1.02
CA ILE A 293 -23.29 -6.00 0.85
C ILE A 293 -23.81 -7.41 0.60
N LEU A 294 -23.27 -8.09 -0.39
CA LEU A 294 -23.67 -9.45 -0.73
C LEU A 294 -22.63 -10.45 -0.22
N PHE A 295 -23.05 -11.66 0.12
CA PHE A 295 -22.12 -12.76 0.37
C PHE A 295 -22.60 -14.09 -0.21
N ALA A 296 -21.67 -14.99 -0.46
CA ALA A 296 -21.93 -16.39 -0.80
C ALA A 296 -20.98 -17.30 -0.02
N VAL A 297 -21.36 -18.56 0.15
CA VAL A 297 -20.50 -19.59 0.73
C VAL A 297 -20.16 -20.61 -0.34
N ALA A 298 -18.88 -20.94 -0.49
CA ALA A 298 -18.39 -21.95 -1.40
C ALA A 298 -17.77 -23.12 -0.63
N GLY A 299 -17.97 -24.35 -1.12
CA GLY A 299 -17.34 -25.54 -0.54
C GLY A 299 -18.20 -26.79 -0.69
N GLU A 300 -17.79 -27.86 0.00
CA GLU A 300 -18.57 -29.10 0.11
C GLU A 300 -19.41 -29.10 1.40
N ASN A 301 -20.64 -29.63 1.35
CA ASN A 301 -21.53 -29.76 2.52
C ASN A 301 -21.86 -28.41 3.23
N ILE A 302 -22.27 -27.41 2.44
CA ILE A 302 -22.64 -26.07 2.93
C ILE A 302 -23.70 -26.13 4.04
N LYS A 303 -23.42 -25.51 5.19
CA LYS A 303 -24.30 -25.45 6.38
C LYS A 303 -24.17 -24.10 7.11
N ASP A 304 -25.05 -23.86 8.10
CA ASP A 304 -25.07 -22.66 8.95
C ASP A 304 -25.24 -21.29 8.25
N VAL A 305 -25.51 -21.28 6.94
CA VAL A 305 -25.63 -20.05 6.11
C VAL A 305 -26.71 -19.10 6.63
N ALA A 306 -27.85 -19.61 7.10
CA ALA A 306 -28.92 -18.77 7.65
C ALA A 306 -28.49 -18.07 8.96
N LYS A 307 -27.70 -18.75 9.79
CA LYS A 307 -27.14 -18.21 11.03
C LYS A 307 -26.05 -17.18 10.73
N LEU A 308 -25.22 -17.46 9.72
CA LEU A 308 -24.24 -16.50 9.19
C LEU A 308 -24.90 -15.24 8.65
N GLN A 309 -25.93 -15.36 7.83
CA GLN A 309 -26.69 -14.21 7.33
C GLN A 309 -27.26 -13.37 8.48
N LYS A 310 -27.78 -14.01 9.53
CA LYS A 310 -28.30 -13.31 10.70
C LYS A 310 -27.21 -12.50 11.40
N TYR A 311 -26.05 -13.09 11.68
CA TYR A 311 -24.96 -12.38 12.36
C TYR A 311 -24.37 -11.28 11.49
N LEU A 312 -24.19 -11.48 10.19
CA LEU A 312 -23.73 -10.43 9.28
C LEU A 312 -24.72 -9.25 9.22
N LYS A 313 -26.03 -9.52 9.25
CA LYS A 313 -27.05 -8.46 9.39
C LYS A 313 -26.89 -7.67 10.69
N GLN A 314 -26.62 -8.35 11.80
CA GLN A 314 -26.36 -7.67 13.08
C GLN A 314 -25.06 -6.86 13.04
N GLY A 315 -24.00 -7.42 12.46
CA GLY A 315 -22.71 -6.75 12.28
C GLY A 315 -22.77 -5.54 11.34
N ALA A 316 -23.75 -5.47 10.42
CA ALA A 316 -24.01 -4.31 9.55
C ALA A 316 -25.03 -3.31 10.12
N SER A 317 -25.39 -3.47 11.39
CA SER A 317 -26.34 -2.63 12.11
C SER A 317 -25.68 -2.02 13.35
N PRO A 318 -26.35 -1.12 14.08
CA PRO A 318 -25.86 -0.64 15.38
C PRO A 318 -25.59 -1.74 16.42
N GLN A 319 -26.03 -2.99 16.19
CA GLN A 319 -25.76 -4.13 17.07
C GLN A 319 -24.33 -4.70 16.91
N PHE A 320 -23.49 -4.14 16.04
CA PHE A 320 -22.15 -4.65 15.75
C PHE A 320 -21.25 -4.75 16.99
N GLU A 321 -21.43 -3.86 17.98
CA GLU A 321 -20.66 -3.83 19.22
C GLU A 321 -20.73 -5.15 20.00
N ALA A 322 -21.83 -5.91 19.87
CA ALA A 322 -21.99 -7.20 20.53
C ALA A 322 -20.91 -8.23 20.12
N PHE A 323 -20.29 -8.05 18.94
CA PHE A 323 -19.23 -8.92 18.44
C PHE A 323 -17.82 -8.42 18.82
N LEU A 324 -17.72 -7.23 19.39
CA LEU A 324 -16.45 -6.59 19.75
C LEU A 324 -16.09 -6.74 21.24
N LYS A 325 -17.04 -7.12 22.10
CA LYS A 325 -16.87 -7.20 23.57
C LYS A 325 -15.84 -8.22 24.08
N PHE A 326 -15.34 -9.11 23.23
CA PHE A 326 -14.39 -10.14 23.62
C PHE A 326 -12.97 -9.78 23.15
N PRO A 327 -11.92 -10.24 23.85
CA PRO A 327 -10.53 -9.96 23.48
C PRO A 327 -10.25 -10.34 22.02
N VAL A 328 -9.44 -9.55 21.32
CA VAL A 328 -9.19 -9.67 19.86
C VAL A 328 -8.64 -11.06 19.49
N ASN A 329 -7.89 -11.68 20.39
CA ASN A 329 -7.32 -13.02 20.22
C ASN A 329 -8.32 -14.18 20.43
N THR A 330 -9.57 -13.87 20.74
CA THR A 330 -10.61 -14.88 21.01
C THR A 330 -11.52 -15.05 19.79
N VAL A 331 -11.52 -16.26 19.24
CA VAL A 331 -12.54 -16.63 18.24
C VAL A 331 -13.90 -16.68 18.94
N LEU A 332 -14.86 -15.89 18.47
CA LEU A 332 -16.22 -15.90 19.02
C LEU A 332 -16.83 -17.29 18.87
N ASN A 333 -17.54 -17.77 19.90
CA ASN A 333 -18.28 -19.03 19.83
C ASN A 333 -19.71 -18.79 19.31
N LEU A 334 -19.83 -18.43 18.02
CA LEU A 334 -21.12 -18.13 17.38
C LEU A 334 -21.74 -19.33 16.66
N PHE A 335 -20.95 -20.33 16.25
CA PHE A 335 -21.38 -21.44 15.38
C PHE A 335 -21.14 -22.82 15.98
#